data_AF-A0AA40VV08-F1
#
_entry.id   AF-A0AA40VV08-F1
#
_cell.length_a   1.000
_cell.length_b   1.000
_cell.length_c   1.000
_cell.angle_alpha   90.00
_cell.angle_beta   90.00
_cell.angle_gamma   90.00
#
_symmetry.space_group_name_H-M   'P 1'
#
loop_
_entity.id
_entity.type
_entity.pdbx_description
1 polymer ?
#
loop_
_entity_poly.entity_id
_entity_poly.type
_entity_poly.pdbx_seq_one_letter_code
_entity_poly.pdbx_strand_id
1 'polypeptide(L)'
;MQPTITIPKDWDYPRYTFGQRTQQGIIVSLEYYTKDSFLAERYGSGWRYSVTPHKNSEELLHYHQEQIQPLSQAELSAQIITEIDAHQQ
;
A
#
# COMPACT_ATOMS: atom_id res chain seq x y z
N MET A 1 -23.16 7.18 -6.09
CA MET A 1 -22.45 7.53 -4.84
C MET A 1 -21.08 6.88 -4.89
N GLN A 2 -19.99 7.62 -4.74
CA GLN A 2 -18.68 7.01 -4.52
C GLN A 2 -18.67 6.41 -3.11
N PRO A 3 -18.21 5.16 -2.92
CA PRO A 3 -18.06 4.61 -1.58
C PRO A 3 -17.01 5.43 -0.83
N THR A 4 -17.43 6.11 0.23
CA THR A 4 -16.52 6.82 1.14
C THR A 4 -16.19 5.90 2.29
N ILE A 5 -14.95 5.45 2.36
CA ILE A 5 -14.44 4.74 3.54
C ILE A 5 -14.35 5.77 4.67
N THR A 6 -15.07 5.53 5.77
CA THR A 6 -14.98 6.38 6.96
C THR A 6 -13.91 5.82 7.88
N ILE A 7 -12.88 6.60 8.15
CA ILE A 7 -11.81 6.25 9.09
C ILE A 7 -12.24 6.69 10.50
N PRO A 8 -12.12 5.83 11.53
CA PRO A 8 -12.38 6.21 12.91
C PRO A 8 -11.58 7.46 13.32
N LYS A 9 -12.20 8.34 14.12
CA LYS A 9 -11.67 9.66 14.46
C LYS A 9 -10.28 9.64 15.11
N ASP A 10 -9.98 8.59 15.88
CA ASP A 10 -8.73 8.46 16.63
C ASP A 10 -7.64 7.73 15.85
N TRP A 11 -7.88 7.44 14.57
CA TRP A 11 -6.88 6.84 13.67
C TRP A 11 -6.29 7.95 12.81
N ASP A 12 -4.97 7.93 12.65
CA ASP A 12 -4.33 8.76 11.64
C ASP A 12 -4.84 8.39 10.25
N TYR A 13 -4.77 9.31 9.29
CA TYR A 13 -5.09 8.97 7.91
C TYR A 13 -3.99 8.08 7.29
N PRO A 14 -4.35 7.07 6.47
CA PRO A 14 -3.35 6.26 5.79
C PRO A 14 -2.57 7.13 4.81
N ARG A 15 -1.24 7.05 4.86
CA ARG A 15 -0.35 7.78 3.94
C ARG A 15 -0.43 7.25 2.50
N TYR A 16 -0.77 5.97 2.33
CA TYR A 16 -0.83 5.31 1.03
C TYR A 16 -2.20 4.69 0.79
N THR A 17 -2.55 4.46 -0.48
CA THR A 17 -3.87 3.96 -0.86
C THR A 17 -3.82 2.57 -1.47
N PHE A 18 -4.96 1.88 -1.47
CA PHE A 18 -5.11 0.61 -2.19
C PHE A 18 -4.80 0.81 -3.68
N GLY A 19 -4.07 -0.15 -4.27
CA GLY A 19 -3.63 -0.11 -5.67
C GLY A 19 -2.45 0.81 -5.96
N GLN A 20 -1.97 1.58 -4.97
CA GLN A 20 -0.81 2.45 -5.16
C GLN A 20 0.45 1.62 -5.42
N ARG A 21 1.21 2.02 -6.45
CA ARG A 21 2.52 1.45 -6.77
C ARG A 21 3.60 2.11 -5.91
N THR A 22 4.47 1.28 -5.37
CA THR A 22 5.59 1.64 -4.48
C THR A 22 6.85 0.95 -4.98
N GLN A 23 8.02 1.27 -4.44
CA GLN A 23 9.25 0.54 -4.79
C GLN A 23 9.19 -0.94 -4.37
N GLN A 24 8.38 -1.28 -3.36
CA GLN A 24 8.17 -2.65 -2.89
C GLN A 24 7.15 -3.44 -3.72
N GLY A 25 6.34 -2.77 -4.56
CA GLY A 25 5.25 -3.39 -5.31
C GLY A 25 3.93 -2.64 -5.18
N ILE A 26 2.82 -3.35 -5.37
CA ILE A 26 1.45 -2.79 -5.34
C ILE A 26 0.82 -3.02 -3.98
N ILE A 27 0.28 -1.97 -3.36
CA ILE A 27 -0.48 -2.08 -2.11
C ILE A 27 -1.83 -2.75 -2.38
N VAL A 28 -2.12 -3.84 -1.66
CA VAL A 28 -3.35 -4.64 -1.80
C VAL A 28 -4.12 -4.80 -0.49
N SER A 29 -3.60 -4.35 0.64
CA SER A 29 -4.35 -4.27 1.91
C SER A 29 -3.85 -3.10 2.76
N LEU A 30 -4.76 -2.53 3.55
CA LEU A 30 -4.51 -1.50 4.54
C LEU A 30 -5.13 -1.95 5.86
N GLU A 31 -4.32 -2.05 6.90
CA GLU A 31 -4.74 -2.49 8.22
C GLU A 31 -4.25 -1.48 9.26
N TYR A 32 -5.10 -1.13 10.24
CA TYR A 32 -4.71 -0.25 11.33
C TYR A 32 -4.63 -1.03 12.63
N TYR A 33 -3.46 -1.03 13.25
CA TYR A 33 -3.25 -1.66 14.55
C TYR A 33 -3.43 -0.62 15.65
N THR A 34 -4.51 -0.74 16.41
CA THR A 34 -4.77 0.11 17.58
C THR A 34 -3.77 -0.19 18.69
N LYS A 35 -3.39 0.82 19.49
CA LYS A 35 -2.38 0.70 20.56
C LYS A 35 -2.64 -0.44 21.54
N ASP A 36 -3.91 -0.73 21.82
CA ASP A 36 -4.31 -1.77 22.79
C ASP A 36 -4.57 -3.15 22.13
N SER A 37 -4.16 -3.33 20.87
CA SER A 37 -4.32 -4.62 20.17
C SER A 37 -3.11 -5.52 20.39
N PHE A 38 -3.35 -6.83 20.48
CA PHE A 38 -2.29 -7.86 20.52
C PHE A 38 -1.31 -7.75 19.34
N LEU A 39 -1.80 -7.34 18.16
CA LEU A 39 -0.95 -7.11 16.99
C LEU A 39 -0.02 -5.91 17.18
N ALA A 40 -0.48 -4.83 17.82
CA ALA A 40 0.36 -3.67 18.11
C ALA A 40 1.44 -3.97 19.15
N GLU A 41 1.23 -4.91 20.08
CA GLU A 41 2.30 -5.32 21.01
C GLU A 41 3.49 -5.93 20.28
N ARG A 42 3.23 -6.71 19.22
CA ARG A 42 4.28 -7.42 18.47
C ARG A 42 4.86 -6.61 17.31
N TYR A 43 4.04 -5.76 16.69
CA TYR A 43 4.39 -5.06 15.46
C TYR A 43 4.31 -3.54 15.60
N GLY A 44 3.95 -2.98 16.75
CA GLY A 44 3.73 -1.55 16.89
C GLY A 44 2.37 -1.09 16.33
N SER A 45 1.90 0.04 16.84
CA SER A 45 0.62 0.65 16.46
C SER A 45 0.72 1.45 15.16
N GLY A 46 -0.39 1.58 14.44
CA GLY A 46 -0.51 2.42 13.25
C GLY A 46 -0.84 1.64 11.99
N TRP A 47 -0.65 2.27 10.84
CA TRP A 47 -0.96 1.69 9.53
C TRP A 47 0.07 0.65 9.09
N ARG A 48 -0.47 -0.47 8.63
CA ARG A 48 0.23 -1.60 8.03
C ARG A 48 -0.30 -1.81 6.62
N TYR A 49 0.62 -2.09 5.71
CA TYR A 49 0.33 -2.25 4.30
C TYR A 49 0.81 -3.63 3.86
N SER A 50 -0.06 -4.35 3.16
CA SER A 50 0.30 -5.58 2.49
C SER A 50 0.56 -5.28 1.02
N VAL A 51 1.71 -5.71 0.53
CA VAL A 51 2.24 -5.38 -0.80
C VAL A 51 2.50 -6.67 -1.57
N THR A 52 2.06 -6.70 -2.81
CA THR A 52 2.45 -7.76 -3.76
C THR A 52 3.56 -7.24 -4.69
N PRO A 53 4.67 -7.96 -4.87
CA PRO A 53 5.76 -7.52 -5.75
C PRO A 53 5.32 -7.31 -7.21
N HIS A 54 4.38 -8.13 -7.70
CA HIS A 54 3.80 -8.01 -9.03
C HIS A 54 2.38 -8.60 -9.06
N LYS A 55 1.54 -8.17 -10.02
CA LYS A 55 0.10 -8.53 -10.09
C LYS A 55 -0.21 -10.03 -10.02
N ASN A 56 0.71 -10.87 -10.50
CA ASN A 56 0.54 -12.32 -10.55
C ASN A 56 1.28 -13.06 -9.41
N SER A 57 1.77 -12.36 -8.39
CA SER A 57 2.48 -13.00 -7.28
C SER A 57 1.49 -13.46 -6.23
N GLU A 58 1.66 -14.68 -5.75
CA GLU A 58 0.98 -15.15 -4.53
C GLU A 58 1.67 -14.64 -3.26
N GLU A 59 2.87 -14.05 -3.40
CA GLU A 59 3.60 -13.50 -2.28
C GLU A 59 2.97 -12.19 -1.79
N LEU A 60 2.76 -12.13 -0.48
CA LEU A 60 2.23 -10.97 0.21
C LEU A 60 3.21 -10.56 1.32
N LEU A 61 3.76 -9.36 1.20
CA LEU A 61 4.73 -8.82 2.15
C LEU A 61 4.09 -7.72 2.99
N HIS A 62 4.35 -7.73 4.30
CA HIS A 62 3.73 -6.81 5.25
C HIS A 62 4.73 -5.76 5.73
N TYR A 63 4.37 -4.49 5.59
CA TYR A 63 5.23 -3.35 5.93
C TYR A 63 4.52 -2.38 6.88
N HIS A 64 5.29 -1.78 7.79
CA HIS A 64 4.87 -0.58 8.50
C HIS A 64 4.81 0.60 7.53
N GLN A 65 3.98 1.60 7.82
CA GLN A 65 3.87 2.83 7.02
C GLN A 65 5.23 3.48 6.70
N GLU A 66 6.16 3.45 7.65
CA GLU A 66 7.49 4.07 7.49
C GLU A 66 8.44 3.26 6.60
N GLN A 67 8.16 1.98 6.39
CA GLN A 67 8.99 1.09 5.59
C GLN A 67 8.63 1.15 4.09
N ILE A 68 7.44 1.66 3.75
CA ILE A 68 7.00 1.85 2.37
C ILE A 68 7.73 3.04 1.74
N GLN A 69 8.23 2.84 0.52
CA GLN A 69 8.91 3.88 -0.25
C GLN A 69 8.08 4.20 -1.49
N PRO A 70 7.53 5.43 -1.60
CA PRO A 70 6.76 5.82 -2.77
C PRO A 70 7.66 5.87 -4.01
N LEU A 71 7.09 5.56 -5.17
CA LEU A 71 7.77 5.81 -6.44
C LEU A 71 7.87 7.32 -6.67
N SER A 72 9.01 7.75 -7.21
CA SER A 72 9.14 9.08 -7.78
C SER A 72 8.25 9.23 -9.02
N GLN A 73 7.95 10.47 -9.38
CA GLN A 73 7.15 10.76 -10.58
C GLN A 73 7.79 10.20 -11.86
N ALA A 74 9.12 10.20 -11.94
CA ALA A 74 9.85 9.66 -13.08
C ALA A 74 9.69 8.14 -13.17
N GLU A 75 9.83 7.41 -12.07
CA GLU A 75 9.63 5.96 -12.02
C GLU A 75 8.18 5.58 -12.34
N LEU A 76 7.20 6.33 -11.80
CA LEU A 76 5.79 6.10 -12.11
C LEU A 76 5.50 6.30 -13.60
N SER A 77 6.04 7.37 -14.20
CA SER A 77 5.85 7.64 -15.63
C SER A 77 6.47 6.55 -16.50
N ALA A 78 7.67 6.08 -16.16
CA ALA A 78 8.33 4.98 -16.85
C ALA A 78 7.47 3.71 -16.83
N GLN A 79 6.90 3.35 -15.67
CA GLN A 79 6.04 2.17 -15.56
C GLN A 79 4.75 2.29 -16.37
N ILE A 80 4.15 3.49 -16.46
CA ILE A 80 2.97 3.72 -17.29
C ILE A 80 3.31 3.49 -18.77
N ILE A 81 4.44 4.04 -19.24
CA ILE A 81 4.90 3.86 -20.63
C ILE A 81 5.15 2.37 -20.92
N THR A 82 5.85 1.67 -20.03
CA THR A 82 6.10 0.23 -20.19
C THR A 82 4.81 -0.58 -20.26
N GLU A 83 3.79 -0.26 -19.48
CA GLU A 83 2.48 -0.94 -19.57
C GLU A 83 1.80 -0.61 -20.90
N ILE A 84 1.80 0.65 -21.35
CA ILE A 84 1.21 1.03 -22.65
C ILE A 84 1.86 0.22 -23.78
N ASP A 85 3.19 0.17 -23.82
CA ASP A 85 3.95 -0.52 -24.85
C ASP A 85 3.66 -2.03 -24.86
N ALA A 86 3.50 -2.64 -23.68
CA ALA A 86 3.19 -4.06 -23.54
C ALA A 86 1.78 -4.44 -24.06
N HIS A 87 0.83 -3.51 -24.08
CA HIS A 87 -0.56 -3.73 -24.55
C HIS A 87 -0.83 -3.21 -25.97
N GLN A 88 0.19 -2.70 -26.68
CA GLN A 88 0.09 -2.23 -28.06
C GLN A 88 0.59 -3.24 -29.11
N GLN A 89 1.10 -4.40 -28.70
CA GLN A 89 1.47 -5.52 -29.58
C GLN A 89 0.34 -6.56 -29.66
#